data_AF-A0A6J4XRY7-F1
#
_entry.id   AF-A0A6J4XRY7-F1
#
_cell.length_a   1.000
_cell.length_b   1.000
_cell.length_c   1.000
_cell.angle_alpha   90.00
_cell.angle_beta   90.00
_cell.angle_gamma   90.00
#
_symmetry.space_group_name_H-M   'P 1'
#
loop_
_entity.id
_entity.type
_entity.pdbx_description
1 polymer ?
#
loop_
_entity_poly.entity_id
_entity_poly.type
_entity_poly.pdbx_seq_one_letter_code
_entity_poly.pdbx_strand_id
1 'polypeptide(L)'
;MALPLQAKLLRVLQEREIDRIGGSSPIPIDARVIAISNVDLKKAVKDGTVRGDLYYRINVIPLTLPPLRERNEDIEPAHKLKIDQNKLQNCRSNILNLVNVL
;
A
#
# COMPACT_ATOMS: atom_id res chain seq x y z
N MET A 1 5.43 -7.31 11.08
CA MET A 1 4.53 -8.34 10.52
C MET A 1 4.89 -9.70 11.11
N ALA A 2 3.93 -10.48 11.59
CA ALA A 2 4.20 -11.82 12.12
C ALA A 2 4.77 -12.75 11.03
N LEU A 3 5.80 -13.54 11.35
CA LEU A 3 6.50 -14.45 10.41
C LEU A 3 5.56 -15.42 9.64
N PRO A 4 4.51 -16.01 10.24
CA PRO A 4 3.59 -16.90 9.52
C PRO A 4 2.83 -16.20 8.39
N LEU A 5 2.54 -14.90 8.53
CA LEU A 5 1.88 -14.12 7.48
C LEU A 5 2.82 -13.91 6.28
N GLN A 6 4.12 -13.74 6.54
CA GLN A 6 5.14 -13.61 5.49
C GLN A 6 5.22 -14.87 4.62
N ALA A 7 5.12 -16.05 5.25
CA ALA A 7 5.10 -17.32 4.53
C ALA A 7 3.86 -17.47 3.64
N LYS A 8 2.68 -17.08 4.14
CA LYS A 8 1.45 -17.07 3.31
C LYS A 8 1.58 -16.11 2.13
N LEU A 9 2.09 -14.89 2.35
CA LEU A 9 2.28 -13.94 1.25
C LEU A 9 3.26 -14.47 0.20
N LEU A 10 4.34 -15.12 0.63
CA LEU A 10 5.29 -15.75 -0.29
C LEU A 10 4.62 -16.82 -1.16
N ARG A 11 3.76 -17.67 -0.57
CA ARG A 11 2.98 -18.66 -1.30
C ARG A 11 2.09 -18.01 -2.36
N VAL A 12 1.38 -16.94 -2.01
CA VAL A 12 0.54 -16.18 -2.95
C VAL A 12 1.37 -15.62 -4.13
N LEU A 13 2.57 -15.09 -3.85
CA LEU A 13 3.46 -14.55 -4.89
C LEU A 13 4.06 -15.62 -5.81
N GLN A 14 4.18 -16.86 -5.33
CA GLN A 14 4.76 -17.98 -6.07
C GLN A 14 3.70 -18.75 -6.86
N GLU A 15 2.64 -19.17 -6.18
CA GLU A 15 1.58 -20.05 -6.71
C GLU A 15 0.48 -19.25 -7.42
N ARG A 16 0.36 -17.94 -7.17
CA ARG A 16 -0.76 -17.10 -7.65
C ARG A 16 -2.12 -17.61 -7.18
N GLU A 17 -2.15 -18.20 -5.99
CA GLU A 17 -3.35 -18.72 -5.36
C GLU A 17 -3.46 -18.20 -3.92
N ILE A 18 -4.69 -18.08 -3.42
CA ILE A 18 -4.97 -17.69 -2.04
C ILE A 18 -5.73 -18.79 -1.29
N ASP A 19 -5.36 -19.01 -0.03
CA ASP A 19 -6.12 -19.84 0.90
C ASP A 19 -7.08 -18.94 1.69
N ARG A 20 -8.40 -19.16 1.55
CA ARG A 20 -9.38 -18.52 2.43
C ARG A 20 -9.29 -19.10 3.83
N ILE A 21 -9.51 -18.28 4.86
CA ILE A 21 -9.62 -18.77 6.23
C ILE A 21 -10.85 -19.68 6.32
N GLY A 22 -10.65 -20.95 6.67
CA GLY A 22 -11.71 -21.96 6.71
C GLY A 22 -12.16 -22.47 5.33
N GLY A 23 -11.46 -22.11 4.25
CA GLY A 23 -11.70 -22.65 2.91
C GLY A 23 -11.09 -24.05 2.74
N SER A 24 -11.74 -24.88 1.95
CA SER A 24 -11.29 -26.25 1.64
C SER A 24 -10.33 -26.33 0.45
N SER A 25 -10.21 -25.28 -0.37
CA SER A 25 -9.34 -25.27 -1.54
C SER A 25 -8.75 -23.87 -1.81
N PRO A 26 -7.55 -23.79 -2.42
CA PRO A 26 -6.99 -22.54 -2.92
C PRO A 26 -7.85 -21.94 -4.04
N ILE A 27 -7.72 -20.63 -4.25
CA ILE A 27 -8.39 -19.90 -5.33
C ILE A 27 -7.34 -19.17 -6.17
N PRO A 28 -7.29 -19.36 -7.50
CA PRO A 28 -6.36 -18.64 -8.37
C PRO A 28 -6.68 -17.16 -8.41
N ILE A 29 -5.64 -16.33 -8.42
CA ILE A 29 -5.74 -14.88 -8.52
C ILE A 29 -4.82 -14.35 -9.62
N ASP A 30 -5.28 -13.32 -10.32
CA ASP A 30 -4.43 -12.50 -11.18
C ASP A 30 -4.36 -11.10 -10.57
N ALA A 31 -3.22 -10.79 -9.94
CA ALA A 31 -3.02 -9.56 -9.21
C ALA A 31 -1.62 -9.01 -9.43
N ARG A 32 -1.53 -7.69 -9.61
CA ARG A 32 -0.27 -6.96 -9.56
C ARG A 32 0.01 -6.53 -8.12
N VAL A 33 1.14 -6.98 -7.58
CA VAL A 33 1.55 -6.65 -6.21
C VAL A 33 2.44 -5.42 -6.20
N ILE A 34 2.09 -4.45 -5.35
CA ILE A 34 2.91 -3.27 -5.06
C ILE A 34 3.15 -3.27 -3.54
N ALA A 35 4.41 -3.16 -3.13
CA ALA A 35 4.81 -3.12 -1.74
C ALA A 35 5.45 -1.76 -1.40
N ILE A 36 5.14 -1.24 -0.22
CA ILE A 36 5.70 0.00 0.31
C ILE A 36 6.14 -0.28 1.74
N SER A 37 7.34 0.17 2.10
CA SER A 37 7.88 0.03 3.44
C SER A 37 8.51 1.35 3.87
N ASN A 38 8.23 1.76 5.11
CA ASN A 38 8.90 2.89 5.77
C ASN A 38 10.18 2.46 6.52
N VAL A 39 10.41 1.15 6.68
CA VAL A 39 11.62 0.58 7.26
C VAL A 39 12.56 0.09 6.18
N ASP A 40 13.86 0.14 6.46
CA ASP A 40 14.88 -0.45 5.59
C ASP A 40 14.72 -1.99 5.59
N LEU A 41 14.21 -2.51 4.48
CA LEU A 41 13.96 -3.93 4.30
C LEU A 41 15.26 -4.76 4.31
N LYS A 42 16.38 -4.21 3.81
CA LYS A 42 17.67 -4.93 3.84
C LYS A 42 18.14 -5.12 5.28
N LYS A 43 17.99 -4.09 6.11
CA LYS A 43 18.29 -4.17 7.54
C LYS A 43 17.34 -5.15 8.24
N ALA A 44 16.04 -5.05 7.97
CA ALA A 44 15.03 -5.91 8.57
C ALA A 44 15.24 -7.41 8.28
N VAL A 45 15.79 -7.75 7.10
CA VAL A 45 16.22 -9.11 6.76
C VAL A 45 17.41 -9.57 7.59
N LYS A 46 18.43 -8.71 7.77
CA LYS A 46 19.59 -9.01 8.63
C LYS A 46 19.18 -9.23 10.09
N ASP A 47 18.21 -8.45 10.55
CA ASP A 47 17.68 -8.53 11.92
C ASP A 47 16.70 -9.72 12.11
N GLY A 48 16.45 -10.52 11.07
CA GLY A 48 15.58 -11.70 11.12
C GLY A 48 14.07 -11.39 11.24
N THR A 49 13.69 -10.12 11.20
CA THR A 49 12.28 -9.67 11.31
C THR A 49 11.52 -9.82 10.00
N VAL A 50 12.23 -9.83 8.87
CA VAL A 50 11.70 -10.07 7.52
C VAL A 50 12.43 -11.26 6.92
N ARG A 51 11.68 -12.17 6.30
CA ARG A 51 12.28 -13.31 5.62
C ARG A 51 13.00 -12.86 4.33
N GLY A 52 14.20 -13.38 4.11
CA GLY A 52 15.00 -13.06 2.92
C GLY A 52 14.31 -13.47 1.61
N ASP A 53 13.63 -14.62 1.59
CA ASP A 53 12.90 -15.13 0.43
C ASP A 53 11.79 -14.17 -0.04
N LEU A 54 11.02 -13.61 0.90
CA LEU A 54 10.01 -12.59 0.61
C LEU A 54 10.65 -11.31 0.09
N TYR A 55 11.74 -10.85 0.72
CA TYR A 55 12.45 -9.64 0.30
C TYR A 55 12.90 -9.71 -1.16
N TYR A 56 13.55 -10.81 -1.57
CA TYR A 56 14.01 -10.96 -2.95
C TYR A 56 12.86 -11.04 -3.97
N ARG A 57 11.67 -11.51 -3.57
CA ARG A 57 10.52 -11.61 -4.48
C ARG A 57 9.82 -10.27 -4.71
N ILE A 58 9.78 -9.41 -3.69
CA ILE A 58 9.13 -8.09 -3.81
C ILE A 58 10.09 -7.00 -4.27
N ASN A 59 11.39 -7.14 -4.01
CA ASN A 59 12.40 -6.12 -4.32
C ASN A 59 13.00 -6.28 -5.73
N VAL A 60 12.16 -6.45 -6.74
CA VAL A 60 12.59 -6.58 -8.14
C VAL A 60 12.84 -5.21 -8.78
N ILE A 61 11.90 -4.28 -8.59
CA ILE A 61 11.99 -2.90 -9.09
C ILE A 61 11.85 -1.97 -7.88
N PRO A 62 12.96 -1.63 -7.19
CA PRO A 62 12.91 -0.72 -6.05
C PRO A 62 12.65 0.71 -6.52
N LEU A 63 11.64 1.34 -5.93
CA LEU A 63 11.35 2.76 -6.13
C LEU A 63 11.49 3.48 -4.78
N THR A 64 12.48 4.36 -4.70
CA THR A 64 12.69 5.19 -3.50
C THR A 64 12.02 6.54 -3.72
N LEU A 65 11.06 6.87 -2.85
CA LEU A 65 10.42 8.18 -2.85
C LEU A 65 11.22 9.13 -1.97
N PRO A 66 11.87 10.18 -2.51
CA PRO A 66 12.54 11.17 -1.68
C PRO A 66 11.51 11.90 -0.79
N PRO A 67 11.87 12.23 0.46
CA PRO A 67 10.99 12.95 1.38
C PRO A 67 10.71 14.37 0.86
N LEU A 68 9.60 14.97 1.31
CA LEU A 68 9.14 16.27 0.79
C LEU A 68 10.18 17.40 0.94
N ARG A 69 11.03 17.34 1.97
CA ARG A 69 12.14 18.29 2.21
C ARG A 69 13.22 18.30 1.10
N GLU A 70 13.33 17.23 0.32
CA GLU A 70 14.27 17.09 -0.80
C GLU A 70 13.63 17.44 -2.16
N ARG A 71 12.33 17.75 -2.17
CA ARG A 71 11.51 18.08 -3.35
C ARG A 71 10.66 19.33 -3.06
N ASN A 72 11.34 20.42 -2.69
CA ASN A 72 10.66 21.65 -2.25
C ASN A 72 9.74 22.26 -3.34
N GLU A 73 10.01 21.98 -4.61
CA GLU A 73 9.18 22.38 -5.75
C GLU A 73 7.79 21.73 -5.74
N ASP A 74 7.64 20.56 -5.11
CA ASP A 74 6.35 19.85 -4.98
C ASP A 74 5.46 20.44 -3.87
N ILE A 75 5.99 21.33 -3.00
CA ILE A 75 5.26 21.85 -1.83
C ILE A 75 4.08 22.72 -2.27
N GLU A 76 4.31 23.68 -3.16
CA GLU A 76 3.29 24.61 -3.66
C GLU A 76 2.17 23.88 -4.45
N PRO A 77 2.48 23.02 -5.44
CA PRO A 77 1.47 22.18 -6.09
C PRO A 77 0.69 21.29 -5.12
N ALA A 78 1.37 20.63 -4.18
CA ALA A 78 0.71 19.76 -3.20
C ALA A 78 -0.23 20.53 -2.27
N HIS A 79 0.14 21.76 -1.88
CA HIS A 79 -0.70 22.63 -1.06
C HIS A 79 -1.96 23.06 -1.81
N LYS A 80 -1.82 23.53 -3.06
CA LYS A 80 -2.95 23.93 -3.91
C LYS A 80 -3.94 22.78 -4.13
N LEU A 81 -3.43 21.59 -4.49
CA LEU A 81 -4.25 20.38 -4.64
C LEU A 81 -5.03 20.05 -3.37
N LYS A 82 -4.40 20.17 -2.19
CA LYS A 82 -5.09 19.93 -0.91
C LYS A 82 -6.21 20.94 -0.64
N ILE A 83 -5.99 22.22 -0.94
CA ILE A 83 -7.02 23.26 -0.77
C ILE A 83 -8.22 23.00 -1.69
N ASP A 84 -7.98 22.65 -2.96
CA ASP A 84 -9.04 22.41 -3.93
C ASP A 84 -9.87 21.17 -3.58
N GLN A 85 -9.22 20.10 -3.07
CA GLN A 85 -9.94 18.93 -2.56
C GLN A 85 -10.82 19.26 -1.35
N ASN A 86 -10.35 20.12 -0.45
CA ASN A 86 -11.13 20.55 0.71
C ASN A 86 -12.35 21.40 0.30
N LYS A 87 -12.18 22.30 -0.68
CA LYS A 87 -13.30 23.04 -1.28
C LYS A 87 -14.35 22.10 -1.88
N LEU A 88 -13.94 21.06 -2.61
CA LEU A 88 -14.85 20.07 -3.19
C LEU A 88 -15.58 19.23 -2.13
N GLN A 89 -14.93 18.89 -1.01
CA GLN A 89 -15.59 18.21 0.12
C GLN A 89 -16.63 19.13 0.79
N ASN A 90 -16.31 20.41 1.01
CA ASN A 90 -17.27 21.38 1.55
C ASN A 90 -18.47 21.62 0.61
N CYS A 91 -18.27 21.60 -0.71
CA CYS A 91 -19.37 21.66 -1.68
C CYS A 91 -20.26 20.39 -1.65
N ARG A 92 -19.69 19.20 -1.43
CA ARG A 92 -20.45 17.96 -1.30
C ARG A 92 -21.36 17.95 -0.07
N SER A 93 -20.92 18.53 1.05
CA SER A 93 -21.77 18.69 2.24
C SER A 93 -22.93 19.66 2.04
N ASN A 94 -22.77 20.72 1.24
CA ASN A 94 -23.87 21.64 0.92
C ASN A 94 -24.92 21.05 -0.04
N ILE A 95 -24.54 20.10 -0.91
CA ILE A 95 -25.49 19.42 -1.81
C ILE A 95 -26.24 18.30 -1.08
N LEU A 96 -25.60 17.54 -0.18
CA LEU A 96 -26.29 16.51 0.61
C LEU A 96 -27.32 17.10 1.60
N ASN A 97 -27.11 18.32 2.08
CA ASN A 97 -28.09 19.00 2.95
C ASN A 97 -29.33 19.53 2.22
N LEU A 98 -29.32 19.61 0.87
CA LEU A 98 -30.51 20.01 0.09
C LEU A 98 -31.43 18.84 -0.25
N VAL A 99 -30.93 17.60 -0.25
CA VAL A 99 -31.71 16.40 -0.60
C VAL A 99 -32.48 15.84 0.61
N ASN A 100 -32.07 16.19 1.84
CA ASN A 100 -32.75 15.75 3.08
C ASN A 100 -33.78 16.76 3.63
N VAL A 101 -34.21 17.74 2.84
CA VAL A 101 -35.25 18.72 3.21
C VAL A 101 -36.43 18.74 2.20
N LEU A 102 -36.44 17.81 1.24
CA LEU A 102 -37.60 17.50 0.38
C LEU A 102 -38.01 16.04 0.60
#